data_AF-A0A089NYN6-F1
#
_entry.id   AF-A0A089NYN6-F1
#
_cell.length_a   1.000
_cell.length_b   1.000
_cell.length_c   1.000
_cell.angle_alpha   90.00
_cell.angle_beta   90.00
_cell.angle_gamma   90.00
#
_symmetry.space_group_name_H-M   'P 1'
#
loop_
_entity.id
_entity.type
_entity.pdbx_description
1 polymer ?
#
loop_
_entity_poly.entity_id
_entity_poly.type
_entity_poly.pdbx_seq_one_letter_code
_entity_poly.pdbx_strand_id
1 'polypeptide(L)'
;MSLGHALRRIIEEYPLARLDPPAGHPLASVIRKGAPEELRAALAPIDGPFLVKGSPGRGSHWAAIPWLAVFDPAITTSATRGYYLVYLFPAHREAVHLSLAQGTVAAIRNHGPAAAGAHLRASGAALKARISDFADALPNATIALGSAGELPEGYEAAHILGLTYDLPDLGDERRLHRDLAVAVAAYRALKARGGLDLPRSGGTA
;
A
#
# COMPACT_ATOMS: atom_id res chain seq x y z
N MET A 1 3.95 -10.87 -18.58
CA MET A 1 2.54 -10.62 -18.21
C MET A 1 2.45 -9.10 -18.10
N SER A 2 1.36 -8.48 -17.65
CA SER A 2 1.33 -7.03 -17.44
C SER A 2 0.98 -6.73 -15.98
N LEU A 3 1.15 -5.47 -15.54
CA LEU A 3 0.80 -5.08 -14.18
C LEU A 3 -0.69 -5.29 -13.93
N GLY A 4 -1.55 -4.79 -14.83
CA GLY A 4 -3.00 -4.97 -14.71
C GLY A 4 -3.42 -6.43 -14.70
N HIS A 5 -2.82 -7.27 -15.54
CA HIS A 5 -3.07 -8.72 -15.51
C HIS A 5 -2.66 -9.35 -14.16
N ALA A 6 -1.49 -8.99 -13.61
CA ALA A 6 -1.05 -9.51 -12.32
C ALA A 6 -1.96 -9.04 -11.17
N LEU A 7 -2.38 -7.77 -11.15
CA LEU A 7 -3.33 -7.24 -10.16
C LEU A 7 -4.70 -7.92 -10.27
N ARG A 8 -5.19 -8.13 -11.50
CA ARG A 8 -6.47 -8.79 -11.79
C ARG A 8 -6.49 -10.20 -11.22
N ARG A 9 -5.45 -10.99 -11.51
CA ARG A 9 -5.33 -12.34 -10.99
C ARG A 9 -5.38 -12.39 -9.46
N ILE A 10 -4.79 -11.41 -8.79
CA ILE A 10 -4.85 -11.34 -7.32
C ILE A 10 -6.28 -11.08 -6.85
N ILE A 11 -6.97 -10.08 -7.40
CA ILE A 11 -8.33 -9.76 -6.93
C ILE A 11 -9.35 -10.88 -7.23
N GLU A 12 -9.21 -11.57 -8.37
CA GLU A 12 -10.12 -12.64 -8.79
C GLU A 12 -9.86 -13.95 -8.03
N GLU A 13 -8.59 -14.34 -7.87
CA GLU A 13 -8.23 -15.66 -7.33
C GLU A 13 -8.12 -15.67 -5.79
N TYR A 14 -7.75 -14.55 -5.14
CA TYR A 14 -7.44 -14.53 -3.71
C TYR A 14 -8.58 -14.98 -2.78
N PRO A 15 -9.86 -14.60 -3.02
CA PRO A 15 -10.97 -14.98 -2.15
C PRO A 15 -11.10 -16.49 -1.94
N LEU A 16 -10.79 -17.29 -2.98
CA LEU A 16 -10.81 -18.75 -2.94
C LEU A 16 -9.45 -19.35 -2.61
N ALA A 17 -8.36 -18.83 -3.18
CA ALA A 17 -7.00 -19.35 -2.96
C ALA A 17 -6.61 -19.37 -1.48
N ARG A 18 -7.13 -18.44 -0.67
CA ARG A 18 -6.86 -18.37 0.77
C ARG A 18 -7.48 -19.52 1.59
N LEU A 19 -8.33 -20.34 0.98
CA LEU A 19 -8.91 -21.54 1.59
C LEU A 19 -7.94 -22.74 1.53
N ASP A 20 -6.93 -22.68 0.65
CA ASP A 20 -5.88 -23.70 0.52
C ASP A 20 -4.59 -23.27 1.25
N PRO A 21 -3.64 -24.18 1.53
CA PRO A 21 -2.33 -23.80 2.06
C PRO A 21 -1.55 -22.88 1.10
N PRO A 22 -0.91 -21.78 1.58
CA PRO A 22 -0.15 -20.85 0.73
C PRO A 22 1.19 -21.41 0.23
N ALA A 23 1.64 -22.55 0.75
CA ALA A 23 2.88 -23.20 0.35
C ALA A 23 2.67 -23.91 -0.99
N GLY A 24 3.47 -23.55 -2.01
CA GLY A 24 3.33 -24.11 -3.36
C GLY A 24 2.14 -23.57 -4.17
N HIS A 25 1.22 -22.80 -3.57
CA HIS A 25 0.05 -22.28 -4.28
C HIS A 25 0.43 -21.34 -5.44
N PRO A 26 -0.11 -21.51 -6.66
CA PRO A 26 0.23 -20.67 -7.82
C PRO A 26 0.04 -19.18 -7.57
N LEU A 27 -1.10 -18.77 -7.01
CA LEU A 27 -1.36 -17.37 -6.67
C LEU A 27 -0.36 -16.80 -5.66
N ALA A 28 0.09 -17.59 -4.68
CA ALA A 28 1.08 -17.15 -3.72
C ALA A 28 2.44 -16.90 -4.41
N SER A 29 2.76 -17.65 -5.47
CA SER A 29 3.94 -17.38 -6.32
C SER A 29 3.78 -16.09 -7.13
N VAL A 30 2.59 -15.84 -7.70
CA VAL A 30 2.27 -14.57 -8.37
C VAL A 30 2.50 -13.39 -7.44
N ILE A 31 1.94 -13.43 -6.22
CA ILE A 31 2.09 -12.32 -5.26
C ILE A 31 3.54 -12.15 -4.80
N ARG A 32 4.29 -13.23 -4.58
CA ARG A 32 5.68 -13.16 -4.08
C ARG A 32 6.70 -12.76 -5.15
N LYS A 33 6.46 -13.12 -6.41
CA LYS A 33 7.47 -13.01 -7.49
C LYS A 33 6.92 -12.30 -8.73
N GLY A 34 5.86 -12.84 -9.34
CA GLY A 34 5.32 -12.34 -10.60
C GLY A 34 4.85 -10.89 -10.55
N ALA A 35 3.92 -10.56 -9.65
CA ALA A 35 3.41 -9.19 -9.51
C ALA A 35 4.52 -8.18 -9.12
N PRO A 36 5.49 -8.52 -8.24
CA PRO A 36 6.70 -7.71 -8.05
C PRO A 36 7.54 -7.48 -9.30
N GLU A 37 7.69 -8.47 -10.19
CA GLU A 37 8.42 -8.32 -11.45
C GLU A 37 7.70 -7.35 -12.40
N GLU A 38 6.38 -7.51 -12.55
CA GLU A 38 5.57 -6.62 -13.40
C GLU A 38 5.55 -5.18 -12.87
N LEU A 39 5.48 -5.00 -11.54
CA LEU A 39 5.56 -3.67 -10.94
C LEU A 39 6.96 -3.05 -11.10
N ARG A 40 8.04 -3.83 -11.06
CA ARG A 40 9.39 -3.32 -11.39
C ARG A 40 9.46 -2.87 -12.85
N ALA A 41 8.88 -3.64 -13.78
CA ALA A 41 8.82 -3.25 -15.18
C ALA A 41 8.03 -1.94 -15.38
N ALA A 42 6.89 -1.78 -14.69
CA ALA A 42 6.11 -0.55 -14.73
C ALA A 42 6.83 0.66 -14.11
N LEU A 43 7.72 0.43 -13.14
CA LEU A 43 8.56 1.46 -12.53
C LEU A 43 9.84 1.76 -13.32
N ALA A 44 10.25 0.92 -14.27
CA ALA A 44 11.51 1.09 -15.00
C ALA A 44 11.66 2.45 -15.71
N PRO A 45 10.59 3.06 -16.28
CA PRO A 45 10.66 4.41 -16.84
C PRO A 45 10.71 5.54 -15.79
N ILE A 46 10.57 5.21 -14.50
CA ILE A 46 10.51 6.15 -13.38
C ILE A 46 11.79 5.98 -12.54
N ASP A 47 12.85 6.71 -12.89
CA ASP A 47 14.18 6.60 -12.26
C ASP A 47 14.16 6.58 -10.74
N GLY A 48 14.56 5.48 -10.08
CA GLY A 48 14.68 5.46 -8.63
C GLY A 48 15.18 4.13 -8.07
N PRO A 49 15.76 4.12 -6.86
CA PRO A 49 16.31 2.91 -6.23
C PRO A 49 15.21 2.03 -5.61
N PHE A 50 14.07 1.87 -6.30
CA PHE A 50 12.88 1.25 -5.72
C PHE A 50 13.08 -0.23 -5.38
N LEU A 51 12.76 -0.59 -4.15
CA LEU A 51 12.65 -1.97 -3.71
C LEU A 51 11.19 -2.42 -3.78
N VAL A 52 10.90 -3.38 -4.66
CA VAL A 52 9.55 -3.93 -4.82
C VAL A 52 9.43 -5.29 -4.15
N LYS A 53 8.39 -5.49 -3.33
CA LYS A 53 8.07 -6.76 -2.68
C LYS A 53 6.57 -7.00 -2.70
N GLY A 54 6.16 -8.26 -2.75
CA GLY A 54 4.77 -8.66 -2.49
C GLY A 54 4.70 -9.73 -1.41
N SER A 55 3.58 -9.76 -0.68
CA SER A 55 3.34 -10.73 0.37
C SER A 55 1.91 -11.25 0.32
N PRO A 56 1.72 -12.56 0.15
CA PRO A 56 0.42 -13.20 0.31
C PRO A 56 0.13 -13.52 1.78
N GLY A 57 1.02 -13.20 2.71
CA GLY A 57 1.04 -13.76 4.07
C GLY A 57 2.42 -14.23 4.50
N ARG A 58 2.50 -14.77 5.71
CA ARG A 58 3.76 -15.23 6.35
C ARG A 58 3.61 -16.68 6.81
N GLY A 59 4.70 -17.44 6.64
CA GLY A 59 4.72 -18.86 7.02
C GLY A 59 3.64 -19.66 6.30
N SER A 60 2.89 -20.44 7.07
CA SER A 60 1.78 -21.29 6.63
C SER A 60 0.45 -20.55 6.44
N HIS A 61 0.39 -19.23 6.66
CA HIS A 61 -0.87 -18.49 6.67
C HIS A 61 -0.92 -17.41 5.58
N TRP A 62 -2.06 -17.35 4.91
CA TRP A 62 -2.43 -16.21 4.08
C TRP A 62 -2.65 -14.96 4.94
N ALA A 63 -2.34 -13.79 4.40
CA ALA A 63 -2.67 -12.52 5.04
C ALA A 63 -4.19 -12.30 4.95
N ALA A 64 -4.76 -11.61 5.94
CA ALA A 64 -6.11 -11.07 5.78
C ALA A 64 -6.16 -10.13 4.56
N ILE A 65 -5.13 -9.29 4.40
CA ILE A 65 -4.94 -8.39 3.26
C ILE A 65 -3.56 -8.66 2.66
N PRO A 66 -3.46 -9.38 1.53
CA PRO A 66 -2.21 -9.50 0.79
C PRO A 66 -1.85 -8.12 0.20
N TRP A 67 -0.58 -7.96 -0.17
CA TRP A 67 -0.11 -6.67 -0.65
C TRP A 67 1.07 -6.78 -1.62
N LEU A 68 1.26 -5.70 -2.37
CA LEU A 68 2.38 -5.47 -3.28
C LEU A 68 2.89 -4.04 -3.09
N ALA A 69 4.12 -3.87 -2.63
CA ALA A 69 4.65 -2.59 -2.15
C ALA A 69 5.90 -2.14 -2.91
N VAL A 70 6.04 -0.82 -3.01
CA VAL A 70 7.21 -0.10 -3.55
C VAL A 70 7.82 0.71 -2.40
N PHE A 71 9.09 0.45 -2.11
CA PHE A 71 9.83 1.15 -1.08
C PHE A 71 10.94 2.00 -1.68
N ASP A 72 11.09 3.23 -1.20
CA ASP A 72 12.35 3.98 -1.35
C ASP A 72 13.27 3.62 -0.16
N PRO A 73 14.42 2.98 -0.40
CA PRO A 73 15.33 2.53 0.67
C PRO A 73 15.84 3.63 1.60
N ALA A 74 15.83 4.90 1.16
CA ALA A 74 16.17 6.03 2.02
C ALA A 74 15.07 6.33 3.07
N ILE A 75 13.85 5.84 2.86
CA ILE A 75 12.72 5.96 3.80
C ILE A 75 12.52 4.65 4.55
N THR A 76 12.39 3.53 3.83
CA THR A 76 12.16 2.20 4.40
C THR A 76 12.50 1.10 3.41
N THR A 77 12.69 -0.11 3.91
CA THR A 77 12.90 -1.32 3.08
C THR A 77 11.86 -2.41 3.38
N SER A 78 10.86 -2.09 4.19
CA SER A 78 9.80 -3.00 4.65
C SER A 78 8.48 -2.27 4.93
N ALA A 79 7.38 -3.01 4.84
CA ALA A 79 6.04 -2.54 5.18
C ALA A 79 5.80 -2.37 6.69
N THR A 80 6.85 -2.36 7.52
CA THR A 80 6.72 -2.34 8.98
C THR A 80 6.90 -0.96 9.59
N ARG A 81 7.51 -0.01 8.87
CA ARG A 81 7.84 1.33 9.36
C ARG A 81 7.90 2.33 8.20
N GLY A 82 8.01 3.61 8.54
CA GLY A 82 8.11 4.69 7.56
C GLY A 82 6.79 4.85 6.79
N TYR A 83 6.89 5.32 5.57
CA TYR A 83 5.77 5.43 4.62
C TYR A 83 6.23 4.95 3.24
N TYR A 84 5.29 4.43 2.46
CA TYR A 84 5.57 3.73 1.21
C TYR A 84 4.32 3.62 0.34
N LEU A 85 4.51 3.27 -0.93
CA LEU A 85 3.40 2.94 -1.83
C LEU A 85 3.08 1.45 -1.72
N VAL A 86 1.79 1.12 -1.71
CA VAL A 86 1.33 -0.25 -1.61
C VAL A 86 0.00 -0.45 -2.33
N TYR A 87 -0.08 -1.54 -3.09
CA TYR A 87 -1.33 -2.12 -3.54
C TYR A 87 -1.87 -3.05 -2.44
N LEU A 88 -3.06 -2.78 -1.94
CA LEU A 88 -3.76 -3.57 -0.93
C LEU A 88 -4.97 -4.25 -1.58
N PHE A 89 -5.12 -5.56 -1.39
CA PHE A 89 -6.20 -6.34 -2.00
C PHE A 89 -7.17 -6.85 -0.91
N PRO A 90 -8.33 -6.22 -0.73
CA PRO A 90 -9.40 -6.75 0.12
C PRO A 90 -9.78 -8.19 -0.24
N ALA A 91 -9.87 -9.08 0.75
CA ALA A 91 -10.14 -10.50 0.49
C ALA A 91 -11.61 -10.83 0.11
N HIS A 92 -12.52 -9.85 0.24
CA HIS A 92 -13.96 -10.05 0.08
C HIS A 92 -14.59 -9.18 -1.01
N ARG A 93 -13.77 -8.51 -1.82
CA ARG A 93 -14.27 -7.73 -2.96
C ARG A 93 -13.24 -7.67 -4.08
N GLU A 94 -13.73 -7.49 -5.29
CA GLU A 94 -12.93 -7.36 -6.51
C GLU A 94 -12.43 -5.92 -6.67
N ALA A 95 -11.57 -5.50 -5.73
CA ALA A 95 -10.96 -4.18 -5.77
C ALA A 95 -9.50 -4.25 -5.34
N VAL A 96 -8.71 -3.26 -5.74
CA VAL A 96 -7.35 -3.04 -5.25
C VAL A 96 -7.11 -1.56 -4.99
N HIS A 97 -6.46 -1.24 -3.88
CA HIS A 97 -6.12 0.14 -3.53
C HIS A 97 -4.65 0.40 -3.77
N LEU A 98 -4.32 1.36 -4.63
CA LEU A 98 -2.99 1.98 -4.62
C LEU A 98 -2.99 3.04 -3.52
N SER A 99 -2.20 2.80 -2.48
CA SER A 99 -2.17 3.61 -1.28
C SER A 99 -0.77 4.12 -1.01
N LEU A 100 -0.63 5.43 -0.80
CA LEU A 100 0.47 5.95 0.00
C LEU A 100 0.11 5.73 1.47
N ALA A 101 0.84 4.84 2.15
CA ALA A 101 0.51 4.37 3.48
C ALA A 101 1.68 4.49 4.45
N GLN A 102 1.36 4.47 5.74
CA GLN A 102 2.32 4.43 6.85
C GLN A 102 2.52 3.00 7.39
N GLY A 103 3.64 2.75 8.04
CA GLY A 103 3.95 1.45 8.65
C GLY A 103 3.12 1.17 9.90
N THR A 104 2.02 0.43 9.76
CA THR A 104 1.09 0.05 10.85
C THR A 104 1.78 -0.71 11.99
N VAL A 105 2.69 -1.64 11.68
CA VAL A 105 3.36 -2.46 12.70
C VAL A 105 4.18 -1.61 13.67
N ALA A 106 4.91 -0.61 13.17
CA ALA A 106 5.65 0.30 14.02
C ALA A 106 4.72 1.15 14.90
N ALA A 107 3.58 1.61 14.36
CA ALA A 107 2.61 2.36 15.14
C ALA A 107 2.01 1.51 16.27
N ILE A 108 1.62 0.26 15.99
CA ILE A 108 1.14 -0.70 17.01
C ILE A 108 2.19 -0.92 18.09
N ARG A 109 3.46 -1.16 17.69
CA ARG A 109 4.54 -1.37 18.65
C ARG A 109 4.80 -0.14 19.53
N ASN A 110 4.73 1.07 18.96
CA ASN A 110 5.11 2.29 19.64
C ASN A 110 3.98 2.91 20.48
N HIS A 111 2.71 2.70 20.10
CA HIS A 111 1.54 3.32 20.74
C HIS A 111 0.55 2.31 21.34
N GLY A 112 0.74 1.01 21.07
CA GLY A 112 -0.21 -0.04 21.44
C GLY A 112 -1.36 -0.18 20.43
N PRO A 113 -2.00 -1.37 20.34
CA PRO A 113 -3.07 -1.64 19.37
C PRO A 113 -4.24 -0.65 19.43
N ALA A 114 -4.64 -0.25 20.65
CA ALA A 114 -5.77 0.64 20.86
C ALA A 114 -5.53 2.09 20.38
N ALA A 115 -4.31 2.61 20.51
CA ALA A 115 -4.00 4.00 20.15
C ALA A 115 -3.34 4.16 18.78
N ALA A 116 -2.81 3.07 18.20
CA ALA A 116 -2.11 3.09 16.92
C ALA A 116 -2.97 3.65 15.79
N GLY A 117 -4.25 3.26 15.70
CA GLY A 117 -5.14 3.77 14.66
C GLY A 117 -5.38 5.28 14.75
N ALA A 118 -5.55 5.82 15.96
CA ALA A 118 -5.72 7.27 16.17
C ALA A 118 -4.43 8.03 15.81
N HIS A 119 -3.27 7.50 16.22
CA HIS A 119 -1.98 8.08 15.86
C HIS A 119 -1.75 8.09 14.34
N LEU A 120 -2.01 6.98 13.66
CA LEU A 120 -1.87 6.86 12.21
C LEU A 120 -2.76 7.87 11.49
N ARG A 121 -4.03 8.00 11.88
CA ARG A 121 -4.94 8.99 11.27
C ARG A 121 -4.46 10.43 11.48
N ALA A 122 -4.02 10.79 12.68
CA ALA A 122 -3.51 12.13 12.97
C ALA A 122 -2.22 12.43 12.17
N SER A 123 -1.30 11.47 12.12
CA SER A 123 -0.07 11.57 11.33
C SER A 123 -0.38 11.66 9.84
N GLY A 124 -1.27 10.81 9.33
CA GLY A 124 -1.70 10.78 7.94
C GLY A 124 -2.35 12.08 7.49
N ALA A 125 -3.17 12.71 8.34
CA ALA A 125 -3.72 14.04 8.06
C ALA A 125 -2.62 15.10 7.89
N ALA A 126 -1.60 15.09 8.75
CA ALA A 126 -0.46 16.00 8.63
C ALA A 126 0.39 15.74 7.38
N LEU A 127 0.62 14.47 7.03
CA LEU A 127 1.31 14.09 5.80
C LEU A 127 0.51 14.50 4.56
N LYS A 128 -0.79 14.25 4.54
CA LYS A 128 -1.69 14.65 3.46
C LYS A 128 -1.65 16.16 3.23
N ALA A 129 -1.65 16.96 4.29
CA ALA A 129 -1.53 18.42 4.17
C ALA A 129 -0.22 18.86 3.50
N ARG A 130 0.88 18.11 3.65
CA ARG A 130 2.17 18.41 2.99
C ARG A 130 2.17 18.13 1.49
N ILE A 131 1.25 17.30 1.02
CA ILE A 131 1.13 16.88 -0.39
C ILE A 131 -0.29 17.13 -0.92
N SER A 132 -0.91 18.21 -0.45
CA SER A 132 -2.29 18.59 -0.82
C SER A 132 -2.45 18.89 -2.32
N ASP A 133 -1.37 19.28 -3.00
CA ASP A 133 -1.28 19.43 -4.46
C ASP A 133 -1.49 18.12 -5.24
N PHE A 134 -1.43 16.96 -4.58
CA PHE A 134 -1.75 15.65 -5.18
C PHE A 134 -3.18 15.18 -4.90
N ALA A 135 -3.98 15.94 -4.14
CA ALA A 135 -5.30 15.48 -3.70
C ALA A 135 -6.27 15.23 -4.86
N ASP A 136 -6.22 16.01 -5.94
CA ASP A 136 -7.11 15.80 -7.09
C ASP A 136 -6.76 14.54 -7.88
N ALA A 137 -5.46 14.22 -7.97
CA ALA A 137 -4.97 13.08 -8.72
C ALA A 137 -4.99 11.77 -7.90
N LEU A 138 -5.01 11.87 -6.57
CA LEU A 138 -5.08 10.75 -5.62
C LEU A 138 -6.19 11.03 -4.59
N PRO A 139 -7.47 11.07 -5.03
CA PRO A 139 -8.58 11.64 -4.26
C PRO A 139 -9.03 10.79 -3.07
N ASN A 140 -8.71 9.50 -3.04
CA ASN A 140 -9.17 8.64 -1.97
C ASN A 140 -8.39 9.00 -0.71
N ALA A 141 -9.08 9.59 0.27
CA ALA A 141 -8.52 9.93 1.58
C ALA A 141 -8.73 8.82 2.62
N THR A 142 -9.56 7.85 2.28
CA THR A 142 -9.93 6.70 3.11
C THR A 142 -10.14 5.50 2.21
N ILE A 143 -9.84 4.31 2.73
CA ILE A 143 -10.12 3.01 2.10
C ILE A 143 -10.81 2.10 3.12
N ALA A 144 -11.55 1.11 2.64
CA ALA A 144 -12.27 0.16 3.49
C ALA A 144 -11.93 -1.27 3.10
N LEU A 145 -10.95 -1.91 3.72
CA LEU A 145 -10.49 -3.26 3.39
C LEU A 145 -11.46 -4.37 3.76
N GLY A 146 -12.44 -4.10 4.63
CA GLY A 146 -13.58 -4.99 4.87
C GLY A 146 -13.21 -6.29 5.58
N SER A 147 -12.07 -6.33 6.27
CA SER A 147 -11.66 -7.42 7.15
C SER A 147 -11.41 -6.86 8.54
N ALA A 148 -11.87 -7.58 9.57
CA ALA A 148 -11.64 -7.19 10.96
C ALA A 148 -10.24 -7.60 11.42
N GLY A 149 -9.71 -6.88 12.41
CA GLY A 149 -8.46 -7.19 13.09
C GLY A 149 -7.40 -6.08 12.99
N GLU A 150 -6.39 -6.19 13.84
CA GLU A 150 -5.42 -5.12 14.07
C GLU A 150 -4.69 -4.64 12.80
N LEU A 151 -4.28 -5.57 11.93
CA LEU A 151 -3.56 -5.21 10.70
C LEU A 151 -4.48 -4.66 9.61
N PRO A 152 -5.61 -5.29 9.23
CA PRO A 152 -6.56 -4.69 8.30
C PRO A 152 -7.04 -3.29 8.71
N GLU A 153 -7.54 -3.12 9.93
CA GLU A 153 -8.03 -1.83 10.44
C GLU A 153 -6.87 -0.81 10.54
N GLY A 154 -5.68 -1.29 10.92
CA GLY A 154 -4.48 -0.48 10.95
C GLY A 154 -3.98 -0.05 9.57
N TYR A 155 -4.23 -0.81 8.50
CA TYR A 155 -3.92 -0.40 7.13
C TYR A 155 -4.90 0.67 6.64
N GLU A 156 -6.19 0.55 6.96
CA GLU A 156 -7.18 1.60 6.70
C GLU A 156 -6.79 2.90 7.42
N ALA A 157 -6.41 2.81 8.70
CA ALA A 157 -5.96 3.96 9.48
C ALA A 157 -4.64 4.57 8.99
N ALA A 158 -3.75 3.76 8.40
CA ALA A 158 -2.44 4.18 7.89
C ALA A 158 -2.49 4.78 6.48
N HIS A 159 -3.63 4.69 5.79
CA HIS A 159 -3.82 5.26 4.47
C HIS A 159 -3.77 6.80 4.54
N ILE A 160 -2.95 7.41 3.67
CA ILE A 160 -2.81 8.86 3.59
C ILE A 160 -3.66 9.40 2.43
N LEU A 161 -3.39 8.88 1.24
CA LEU A 161 -4.12 9.16 0.00
C LEU A 161 -3.82 8.12 -1.07
N GLY A 162 -4.66 8.03 -2.10
CA GLY A 162 -4.47 7.06 -3.17
C GLY A 162 -5.64 6.92 -4.15
N LEU A 163 -5.73 5.74 -4.75
CA LEU A 163 -6.72 5.35 -5.76
C LEU A 163 -7.27 3.95 -5.47
N THR A 164 -8.43 3.66 -6.03
CA THR A 164 -9.06 2.34 -6.01
C THR A 164 -9.35 1.93 -7.45
N TYR A 165 -9.04 0.69 -7.77
CA TYR A 165 -9.33 0.08 -9.07
C TYR A 165 -10.29 -1.08 -8.88
N ASP A 166 -11.26 -1.19 -9.78
CA ASP A 166 -12.11 -2.36 -9.97
C ASP A 166 -11.61 -3.19 -11.17
N LEU A 167 -12.30 -4.29 -11.51
CA LEU A 167 -11.91 -5.16 -12.61
C LEU A 167 -11.76 -4.41 -13.95
N PRO A 168 -12.74 -3.62 -14.43
CA PRO A 168 -12.60 -2.82 -15.65
C PRO A 168 -11.33 -1.97 -15.69
N ASP A 169 -11.01 -1.28 -14.59
CA ASP A 169 -9.85 -0.40 -14.51
C ASP A 169 -8.52 -1.15 -14.77
N LEU A 170 -8.43 -2.41 -14.34
CA LEU A 170 -7.22 -3.23 -14.51
C LEU A 170 -6.96 -3.66 -15.96
N GLY A 171 -7.90 -3.40 -16.88
CA GLY A 171 -7.68 -3.56 -18.32
C GLY A 171 -6.96 -2.39 -18.98
N ASP A 172 -6.88 -1.23 -18.32
CA ASP A 172 -6.23 -0.03 -18.87
C ASP A 172 -4.81 0.14 -18.31
N GLU A 173 -3.84 -0.55 -18.92
CA GLU A 173 -2.43 -0.46 -18.54
C GLU A 173 -1.89 0.99 -18.61
N ARG A 174 -2.37 1.80 -19.56
CA ARG A 174 -1.92 3.20 -19.67
C ARG A 174 -2.35 4.01 -18.47
N ARG A 175 -3.56 3.77 -17.95
CA ARG A 175 -4.02 4.36 -16.70
C ARG A 175 -3.19 3.89 -15.52
N LEU A 176 -2.97 2.58 -15.37
CA LEU A 176 -2.17 2.05 -14.25
C LEU A 176 -0.75 2.63 -14.20
N HIS A 177 -0.09 2.77 -15.35
CA HIS A 177 1.25 3.36 -15.42
C HIS A 177 1.24 4.87 -15.09
N ARG A 178 0.27 5.63 -15.61
CA ARG A 178 0.13 7.06 -15.31
C ARG A 178 -0.15 7.28 -13.82
N ASP A 179 -1.08 6.53 -13.26
CA ASP A 179 -1.50 6.65 -11.88
C ASP A 179 -0.36 6.23 -10.92
N LEU A 180 0.42 5.20 -11.28
CA LEU A 180 1.65 4.84 -10.57
C LEU A 180 2.70 5.96 -10.62
N ALA A 181 2.89 6.61 -11.76
CA ALA A 181 3.82 7.74 -11.88
C ALA A 181 3.41 8.92 -10.99
N VAL A 182 2.11 9.25 -10.94
CA VAL A 182 1.55 10.26 -10.03
C VAL A 182 1.78 9.87 -8.56
N ALA A 183 1.51 8.62 -8.20
CA ALA A 183 1.72 8.13 -6.84
C ALA A 183 3.20 8.19 -6.43
N VAL A 184 4.12 7.86 -7.34
CA VAL A 184 5.56 8.01 -7.12
C VAL A 184 5.96 9.47 -6.95
N ALA A 185 5.39 10.38 -7.75
CA ALA A 185 5.63 11.81 -7.60
C ALA A 185 5.16 12.32 -6.22
N ALA A 186 3.98 11.91 -5.76
CA ALA A 186 3.49 12.24 -4.42
C ALA A 186 4.41 11.68 -3.32
N TYR A 187 4.87 10.43 -3.47
CA TYR A 187 5.79 9.80 -2.52
C TYR A 187 7.13 10.55 -2.41
N ARG A 188 7.69 10.98 -3.54
CA ARG A 188 8.92 11.80 -3.59
C ARG A 188 8.70 13.20 -3.03
N ALA A 189 7.58 13.84 -3.37
CA ALA A 189 7.24 15.15 -2.84
C ALA A 189 7.13 15.09 -1.31
N LEU A 190 6.49 14.06 -0.76
CA LEU A 190 6.39 13.88 0.68
C LEU A 190 7.78 13.74 1.32
N LYS A 191 8.69 12.97 0.71
CA LYS A 191 10.09 12.86 1.13
C LYS A 191 10.81 14.20 1.14
N ALA A 192 10.73 14.94 0.04
CA ALA A 192 11.37 16.26 -0.11
C ALA A 192 10.80 17.30 0.87
N ARG A 193 9.53 17.15 1.27
CA ARG A 193 8.82 18.01 2.22
C ARG A 193 8.91 17.49 3.66
N GLY A 194 9.94 16.71 3.98
CA GLY A 194 10.30 16.29 5.34
C GLY A 194 9.53 15.09 5.88
N GLY A 195 8.69 14.41 5.09
CA GLY A 195 8.03 13.16 5.47
C GLY A 195 7.44 13.13 6.88
N LEU A 196 7.91 12.18 7.70
CA LEU A 196 7.46 11.98 9.09
C LEU A 196 8.08 12.94 10.11
N ASP A 197 8.94 13.88 9.68
CA ASP A 197 9.49 14.93 10.56
C ASP A 197 8.41 15.99 10.80
N LEU A 198 7.37 15.60 11.52
CA LEU A 198 6.26 16.45 11.89
C LEU A 198 6.69 17.39 13.03
N PRO A 199 6.39 18.71 12.95
CA PRO A 199 6.66 19.60 14.06
C PRO A 199 5.96 19.05 15.30
N ARG A 200 6.69 18.94 16.42
CA ARG A 200 6.08 18.55 17.70
C ARG A 200 5.00 19.58 17.97
N SER A 201 3.75 19.13 18.13
CA SER A 201 2.69 20.01 18.63
C SER A 201 3.19 20.60 19.94
N GLY A 202 3.39 21.92 19.95
CA GLY A 202 3.94 22.64 21.08
C GLY A 202 3.15 22.29 22.33
N GLY A 203 3.80 21.58 23.26
CA GLY A 203 3.33 21.54 24.64
C GLY A 203 3.44 22.96 25.16
N THR A 204 2.30 23.61 25.35
CA THR A 204 2.21 24.77 26.21
C THR A 204 2.69 24.34 27.59
N ALA A 205 3.82 24.91 28.02
CA ALA A 205 4.23 24.93 29.41
C ALA A 205 3.19 25.67 30.26
#